data_AF-G0VEZ3-F1
#
_entry.id   AF-G0VEZ3-F1
#
_cell.length_a   1.000
_cell.length_b   1.000
_cell.length_c   1.000
_cell.angle_alpha   90.00
_cell.angle_beta   90.00
_cell.angle_gamma   90.00
#
_symmetry.space_group_name_H-M   'P 1'
#
loop_
_entity.id
_entity.type
_entity.pdbx_description
1 polymer ?
#
loop_
_entity_poly.entity_id
_entity_poly.type
_entity_poly.pdbx_seq_one_letter_code
_entity_poly.pdbx_strand_id
1 'polypeptide(L)'
;MQSKQIKRFVNLLSFFFLLGAGLLTFFLILSGARSGGVLKNFYWLQADTNGFNSAAPVTRWYNYEFCGFSNGNTFDCSSKGAAKPFSPRDNFGASPNMPSSFLNNRNTYYYLSKVAWAMLLIGMVFTIFTIVPQALTIFMNNIHTDNIAMAFSWIAFFFIILAACLYTGCYVKARKTFHHDNRSAKMGAKNFGFIWASVALLLLNSIAITVACVRNRKRRNDAYYNEDYHTEKSTASSGTSGVRFPLIRKHAKTTTVAADNVNAVPQDQPMLAEQQGVPIRTVEEHTVIAQQEV
;
A
#
# COMPACT_ATOMS: atom_id res chain seq x y z
N MET A 1 5.11 35.69 12.05
CA MET A 1 4.60 35.67 10.66
C MET A 1 5.29 34.60 9.80
N GLN A 2 6.62 34.46 9.89
CA GLN A 2 7.45 33.44 9.21
C GLN A 2 6.91 31.99 9.32
N SER A 3 6.46 31.56 10.51
CA SER A 3 6.01 30.19 10.74
C SER A 3 4.70 29.78 10.07
N LYS A 4 3.84 30.73 9.64
CA LYS A 4 2.62 30.41 8.87
C LYS A 4 2.92 30.23 7.38
N GLN A 5 3.83 31.04 6.84
CA GLN A 5 4.24 30.96 5.43
C GLN A 5 4.95 29.64 5.12
N ILE A 6 5.87 29.21 5.99
CA ILE A 6 6.58 27.93 5.84
C ILE A 6 5.61 26.74 5.81
N LYS A 7 4.53 26.77 6.61
CA LYS A 7 3.54 25.69 6.63
C LYS A 7 2.75 25.60 5.34
N ARG A 8 2.33 26.75 4.80
CA ARG A 8 1.63 26.82 3.52
C ARG A 8 2.52 26.35 2.39
N PHE A 9 3.78 26.76 2.39
CA PHE A 9 4.77 26.32 1.40
C PHE A 9 4.98 24.81 1.43
N VAL A 10 5.17 24.20 2.61
CA VAL A 10 5.32 22.73 2.73
C VAL A 10 4.08 21.99 2.25
N ASN A 11 2.87 22.48 2.57
CA ASN A 11 1.63 21.85 2.09
C ASN A 11 1.48 21.96 0.57
N LEU A 12 1.83 23.11 -0.03
CA LEU A 12 1.82 23.31 -1.48
C LEU A 12 2.85 22.43 -2.18
N LEU A 13 4.06 22.31 -1.61
CA LEU A 13 5.12 21.46 -2.15
C LEU A 13 4.73 19.98 -2.07
N SER A 14 4.13 19.55 -0.96
CA SER A 14 3.58 18.20 -0.82
C SER A 14 2.50 17.93 -1.87
N PHE A 15 1.58 18.86 -2.06
CA PHE A 15 0.54 18.75 -3.08
C PHE A 15 1.12 18.69 -4.50
N PHE A 16 2.17 19.46 -4.79
CA PHE A 16 2.89 19.36 -6.05
C PHE A 16 3.52 17.98 -6.27
N PHE A 17 4.13 17.38 -5.23
CA PHE A 17 4.64 16.01 -5.32
C PHE A 17 3.53 14.98 -5.56
N LEU A 18 2.37 15.14 -4.92
CA LEU A 18 1.21 14.28 -5.17
C LEU A 18 0.72 14.37 -6.62
N LEU A 19 0.56 15.59 -7.14
CA LEU A 19 0.16 15.80 -8.53
C LEU A 19 1.19 15.26 -9.52
N GLY A 20 2.48 15.48 -9.24
CA GLY A 20 3.59 14.94 -10.03
C GLY A 20 3.56 13.41 -10.07
N ALA A 21 3.39 12.75 -8.91
CA ALA A 21 3.28 11.30 -8.85
C ALA A 21 2.04 10.77 -9.57
N GLY A 22 0.89 11.44 -9.43
CA GLY A 22 -0.34 11.10 -10.14
C GLY A 22 -0.16 11.19 -11.66
N LEU A 23 0.47 12.27 -12.14
CA LEU A 23 0.73 12.47 -13.58
C LEU A 23 1.70 11.42 -14.14
N LEU A 24 2.81 11.14 -13.45
CA LEU A 24 3.76 10.12 -13.85
C LEU A 24 3.11 8.72 -13.88
N THR A 25 2.31 8.39 -12.87
CA THR A 25 1.56 7.13 -12.80
C THR A 25 0.52 7.03 -13.90
N PHE A 26 -0.15 8.14 -14.23
CA PHE A 26 -1.07 8.21 -15.36
C PHE A 26 -0.36 7.97 -16.70
N PHE A 27 0.81 8.57 -16.93
CA PHE A 27 1.62 8.30 -18.12
C PHE A 27 2.08 6.84 -18.21
N LEU A 28 2.42 6.21 -17.08
CA LEU A 28 2.74 4.79 -17.04
C LEU A 28 1.55 3.94 -17.46
N ILE A 29 0.34 4.27 -17.02
CA ILE A 29 -0.86 3.55 -17.44
C ILE A 29 -1.04 3.70 -18.95
N LEU A 30 -0.92 4.91 -19.51
CA LEU A 30 -1.05 5.17 -20.96
C LEU A 30 0.09 4.61 -21.84
N SER A 31 1.18 4.13 -21.25
CA SER A 31 2.33 3.57 -21.97
C SER A 31 1.89 2.41 -22.87
N GLY A 32 2.03 2.61 -24.18
CA GLY A 32 1.63 1.65 -25.22
C GLY A 32 0.16 1.68 -25.62
N ALA A 33 -0.60 2.72 -25.27
CA ALA A 33 -1.96 2.89 -25.80
C ALA A 33 -1.97 3.19 -27.32
N ARG A 34 -0.88 3.79 -27.82
CA ARG A 34 -0.69 4.11 -29.24
C ARG A 34 0.68 3.64 -29.71
N SER A 35 0.69 2.97 -30.85
CA SER A 35 1.86 2.47 -31.57
C SER A 35 2.68 3.56 -32.26
N GLY A 36 2.23 4.82 -32.24
CA GLY A 36 2.89 5.97 -32.86
C GLY A 36 3.21 7.10 -31.88
N GLY A 37 4.10 8.01 -32.30
CA GLY A 37 4.45 9.22 -31.55
C GLY A 37 5.41 8.98 -30.37
N VAL A 38 5.35 9.84 -29.35
CA VAL A 38 6.22 9.77 -28.16
C VAL A 38 5.96 8.53 -27.30
N LEU A 39 4.73 8.00 -27.31
CA LEU A 39 4.31 6.85 -26.51
C LEU A 39 5.03 5.55 -26.91
N LYS A 40 5.50 5.43 -28.16
CA LYS A 40 6.27 4.24 -28.61
C LYS A 40 7.59 4.05 -27.85
N ASN A 41 8.12 5.14 -27.28
CA ASN A 41 9.37 5.13 -26.53
C ASN A 41 9.19 4.72 -25.05
N PHE A 42 7.95 4.65 -24.58
CA PHE A 42 7.60 4.20 -23.24
C PHE A 42 7.26 2.72 -23.32
N TYR A 43 8.27 1.86 -23.17
CA TYR A 43 8.13 0.41 -23.14
C TYR A 43 8.69 -0.12 -21.82
N TRP A 44 8.36 -1.35 -21.45
CA TRP A 44 8.90 -1.97 -20.25
C TRP A 44 10.15 -2.80 -20.53
N LEU A 45 10.10 -3.63 -21.56
CA LEU A 45 11.21 -4.49 -21.96
C LEU A 45 11.33 -4.50 -23.48
N GLN A 46 12.56 -4.51 -23.97
CA GLN A 46 12.92 -4.83 -25.34
C GLN A 46 13.85 -6.03 -25.30
N ALA A 47 13.57 -7.08 -26.05
CA ALA A 47 14.45 -8.25 -26.12
C ALA A 47 14.54 -8.79 -27.55
N ASP A 48 15.67 -9.42 -27.83
CA ASP A 48 15.88 -10.22 -29.03
C ASP A 48 15.08 -11.53 -28.92
N THR A 49 14.10 -11.67 -29.80
CA THR A 49 13.18 -12.80 -29.91
C THR A 49 13.37 -13.57 -31.22
N ASN A 50 14.53 -13.41 -31.87
CA ASN A 50 14.83 -14.07 -33.13
C ASN A 50 14.73 -15.60 -33.02
N GLY A 51 14.03 -16.24 -33.94
CA GLY A 51 13.79 -17.69 -33.92
C GLY A 51 12.67 -18.15 -33.00
N PHE A 52 11.88 -17.24 -32.42
CA PHE A 52 10.58 -17.58 -31.81
C PHE A 52 9.52 -17.57 -32.90
N ASN A 53 8.74 -18.66 -33.01
CA ASN A 53 7.76 -18.93 -34.08
C ASN A 53 7.22 -17.70 -34.82
N SER A 54 6.22 -17.01 -34.25
CA SER A 54 5.56 -15.83 -34.85
C SER A 54 6.11 -14.50 -34.31
N ALA A 55 7.28 -14.49 -33.68
CA ALA A 55 7.85 -13.27 -33.13
C ALA A 55 8.71 -12.53 -34.16
N ALA A 56 8.69 -11.21 -34.07
CA ALA A 56 9.69 -10.39 -34.74
C ALA A 56 11.12 -10.66 -34.17
N PRO A 57 12.19 -10.33 -34.89
CA PRO A 57 13.56 -10.48 -34.39
C PRO A 57 13.83 -9.73 -33.09
N VAL A 58 13.21 -8.56 -32.92
CA VAL A 58 13.26 -7.79 -31.67
C VAL A 58 11.83 -7.41 -31.29
N THR A 59 11.43 -7.75 -30.08
CA THR A 59 10.09 -7.45 -29.56
C THR A 59 10.19 -6.43 -28.42
N ARG A 60 9.25 -5.48 -28.40
CA ARG A 60 8.99 -4.57 -27.28
C ARG A 60 7.67 -4.90 -26.62
N TRP A 61 7.67 -4.92 -25.29
CA TRP A 61 6.48 -5.12 -24.48
C TRP A 61 6.02 -3.82 -23.84
N TYR A 62 4.73 -3.55 -24.02
CA TYR A 62 4.01 -2.44 -23.43
C TYR A 62 2.89 -2.96 -22.50
N ASN A 63 2.09 -2.07 -21.91
CA ASN A 63 0.97 -2.49 -21.05
C ASN A 63 -0.21 -3.08 -21.84
N TYR A 64 -0.42 -2.61 -23.06
CA TYR A 64 -1.60 -2.94 -23.87
C TYR A 64 -1.33 -3.83 -25.08
N GLU A 65 -0.08 -3.86 -25.51
CA GLU A 65 0.35 -4.56 -26.72
C GLU A 65 1.82 -4.95 -26.60
N PHE A 66 2.23 -5.85 -27.48
CA PHE A 66 3.63 -6.10 -27.76
C PHE A 66 3.80 -5.98 -29.27
N CYS A 67 4.94 -5.44 -29.69
CA CYS A 67 5.21 -5.15 -31.09
C CYS A 67 6.64 -5.53 -31.44
N GLY A 68 6.87 -5.92 -32.70
CA GLY A 68 8.20 -5.93 -33.28
C GLY A 68 8.80 -4.52 -33.33
N PHE A 69 10.11 -4.41 -33.22
CA PHE A 69 10.84 -3.14 -33.29
C PHE A 69 12.02 -3.23 -34.25
N SER A 70 12.01 -2.41 -35.30
CA SER A 70 13.07 -2.34 -36.31
C SER A 70 13.16 -0.92 -36.87
N ASN A 71 14.37 -0.47 -37.22
CA ASN A 71 14.60 0.83 -37.86
C ASN A 71 13.94 2.03 -37.14
N GLY A 72 13.92 2.02 -35.81
CA GLY A 72 13.33 3.12 -35.03
C GLY A 72 11.80 3.10 -34.91
N ASN A 73 11.13 2.13 -35.53
CA ASN A 73 9.67 2.03 -35.58
C ASN A 73 9.15 0.68 -35.06
N THR A 74 7.94 0.70 -34.53
CA THR A 74 7.21 -0.50 -34.12
C THR A 74 6.39 -1.01 -35.28
N PHE A 75 6.40 -2.32 -35.50
CA PHE A 75 5.64 -3.02 -36.54
C PHE A 75 5.11 -4.34 -35.99
N ASP A 76 4.16 -4.96 -36.68
CA ASP A 76 3.58 -6.27 -36.33
C ASP A 76 3.15 -6.35 -34.85
N CYS A 77 2.25 -5.43 -34.47
CA CYS A 77 1.73 -5.32 -33.12
C CYS A 77 0.60 -6.32 -32.87
N SER A 78 0.58 -6.92 -31.69
CA SER A 78 -0.53 -7.74 -31.21
C SER A 78 -1.83 -6.93 -31.07
N SER A 79 -2.97 -7.62 -30.96
CA SER A 79 -4.25 -7.01 -30.64
C SER A 79 -4.17 -6.22 -29.32
N LYS A 80 -4.70 -5.00 -29.31
CA LYS A 80 -4.74 -4.18 -28.10
C LYS A 80 -5.66 -4.81 -27.06
N GLY A 81 -5.16 -4.96 -25.84
CA GLY A 81 -5.96 -5.43 -24.71
C GLY A 81 -5.42 -4.89 -23.39
N ALA A 82 -6.30 -4.58 -22.45
CA ALA A 82 -5.87 -4.19 -21.12
C ALA A 82 -5.07 -5.32 -20.45
N ALA A 83 -3.99 -4.96 -19.74
CA ALA A 83 -3.13 -5.89 -19.01
C ALA A 83 -2.59 -7.05 -19.87
N LYS A 84 -1.97 -6.75 -21.02
CA LYS A 84 -1.31 -7.80 -21.81
C LYS A 84 -0.20 -8.42 -20.98
N PRO A 85 -0.28 -9.73 -20.68
CA PRO A 85 0.70 -10.38 -19.83
C PRO A 85 2.06 -10.45 -20.55
N PHE A 86 3.11 -10.23 -19.78
CA PHE A 86 4.46 -10.57 -20.23
C PHE A 86 4.63 -12.09 -20.12
N SER A 87 4.31 -12.82 -21.19
CA SER A 87 4.52 -14.27 -21.28
C SER A 87 4.94 -14.64 -22.70
N PRO A 88 6.26 -14.80 -22.97
CA PRO A 88 6.74 -15.14 -24.31
C PRO A 88 6.10 -16.42 -24.88
N ARG A 89 5.85 -17.43 -24.03
CA ARG A 89 5.20 -18.69 -24.42
C ARG A 89 3.75 -18.49 -24.87
N ASP A 90 2.98 -17.66 -24.16
CA ASP A 90 1.58 -17.41 -24.54
C ASP A 90 1.45 -16.45 -25.73
N ASN A 91 2.45 -15.58 -25.91
CA ASN A 91 2.45 -14.58 -26.98
C ASN A 91 2.89 -15.14 -28.33
N PHE A 92 3.84 -16.09 -28.35
CA PHE A 92 4.46 -16.62 -29.58
C PHE A 92 4.37 -18.16 -29.71
N GLY A 93 3.75 -18.84 -28.75
CA GLY A 93 3.75 -20.30 -28.66
C GLY A 93 5.06 -20.86 -28.06
N ALA A 94 5.03 -22.16 -27.73
CA ALA A 94 6.25 -22.86 -27.32
C ALA A 94 7.18 -23.02 -28.55
N SER A 95 8.44 -22.63 -28.40
CA SER A 95 9.47 -22.76 -29.42
C SER A 95 10.71 -23.39 -28.81
N PRO A 96 11.43 -24.29 -29.50
CA PRO A 96 12.66 -24.89 -28.99
C PRO A 96 13.77 -23.85 -28.75
N ASN A 97 13.70 -22.70 -29.42
CA ASN A 97 14.65 -21.59 -29.26
C ASN A 97 14.34 -20.67 -28.07
N MET A 98 13.24 -20.93 -27.36
CA MET A 98 12.78 -20.14 -26.22
C MET A 98 13.43 -20.64 -24.92
N PRO A 99 13.91 -19.72 -24.05
CA PRO A 99 14.51 -20.12 -22.78
C PRO A 99 13.60 -21.01 -21.94
N SER A 100 14.16 -22.12 -21.42
CA SER A 100 13.43 -23.11 -20.63
C SER A 100 12.76 -22.51 -19.39
N SER A 101 13.31 -21.43 -18.82
CA SER A 101 12.67 -20.72 -17.71
C SER A 101 11.35 -20.05 -18.10
N PHE A 102 11.12 -19.66 -19.36
CA PHE A 102 9.81 -19.15 -19.80
C PHE A 102 8.81 -20.29 -20.06
N LEU A 103 9.30 -21.48 -20.39
CA LEU A 103 8.47 -22.67 -20.55
C LEU A 103 8.02 -23.25 -19.20
N ASN A 104 8.95 -23.34 -18.24
CA ASN A 104 8.75 -23.95 -16.92
C ASN A 104 8.09 -23.00 -15.90
N ASN A 105 8.40 -21.69 -15.95
CA ASN A 105 7.86 -20.71 -15.01
C ASN A 105 6.83 -19.77 -15.67
N ARG A 106 6.02 -20.29 -16.59
CA ARG A 106 4.99 -19.53 -17.34
C ARG A 106 4.09 -18.71 -16.41
N ASN A 107 3.51 -19.36 -15.40
CA ASN A 107 2.53 -18.74 -14.50
C ASN A 107 3.12 -17.55 -13.74
N THR A 108 4.40 -17.64 -13.35
CA THR A 108 5.09 -16.56 -12.63
C THR A 108 5.09 -15.28 -13.46
N TYR A 109 5.58 -15.31 -14.70
CA TYR A 109 5.66 -14.08 -15.52
C TYR A 109 4.27 -13.53 -15.89
N TYR A 110 3.33 -14.44 -16.14
CA TYR A 110 1.94 -14.08 -16.43
C TYR A 110 1.26 -13.36 -15.26
N TYR A 111 1.30 -13.91 -14.05
CA TYR A 111 0.66 -13.30 -12.89
C TYR A 111 1.41 -12.06 -12.41
N LEU A 112 2.74 -12.05 -12.42
CA LEU A 112 3.51 -10.89 -11.96
C LEU A 112 3.18 -9.63 -12.77
N SER A 113 3.12 -9.74 -14.10
CA SER A 113 2.83 -8.58 -14.96
C SER A 113 1.37 -8.10 -14.84
N LYS A 114 0.39 -9.01 -14.80
CA LYS A 114 -1.03 -8.64 -14.65
C LYS A 114 -1.34 -8.06 -13.28
N VAL A 115 -0.83 -8.68 -12.21
CA VAL A 115 -1.02 -8.19 -10.84
C VAL A 115 -0.33 -6.84 -10.68
N ALA A 116 0.87 -6.64 -11.21
CA ALA A 116 1.54 -5.34 -11.18
C ALA A 116 0.69 -4.23 -11.83
N TRP A 117 0.10 -4.51 -12.99
CA TRP A 117 -0.79 -3.56 -13.67
C TRP A 117 -2.06 -3.26 -12.87
N ALA A 118 -2.69 -4.28 -12.29
CA ALA A 118 -3.87 -4.10 -11.44
C ALA A 118 -3.56 -3.26 -10.20
N MET A 119 -2.44 -3.54 -9.51
CA MET A 119 -1.99 -2.76 -8.35
C MET A 119 -1.67 -1.31 -8.73
N LEU A 120 -1.10 -1.08 -9.92
CA LEU A 120 -0.85 0.26 -10.44
C LEU A 120 -2.16 1.05 -10.63
N LEU A 121 -3.20 0.42 -11.17
CA LEU A 121 -4.53 1.05 -11.32
C LEU A 121 -5.17 1.38 -9.98
N ILE A 122 -5.16 0.43 -9.04
CA ILE A 122 -5.71 0.64 -7.70
C ILE A 122 -4.98 1.80 -7.02
N GLY A 123 -3.64 1.80 -7.06
CA GLY A 123 -2.82 2.88 -6.51
C GLY A 123 -3.13 4.24 -7.15
N MET A 124 -3.42 4.28 -8.46
CA MET A 124 -3.81 5.51 -9.14
C MET A 124 -5.18 6.03 -8.70
N VAL A 125 -6.17 5.15 -8.51
CA VAL A 125 -7.48 5.54 -7.99
C VAL A 125 -7.36 6.15 -6.59
N PHE A 126 -6.59 5.52 -5.69
CA PHE A 126 -6.33 6.08 -4.37
C PHE A 126 -5.52 7.38 -4.42
N THR A 127 -4.65 7.56 -5.42
CA THR A 127 -3.95 8.83 -5.65
C THR A 127 -4.96 9.94 -5.98
N ILE A 128 -5.95 9.69 -6.84
CA ILE A 128 -7.03 10.64 -7.13
C ILE A 128 -7.84 10.95 -5.87
N PHE A 129 -8.21 9.92 -5.10
CA PHE A 129 -8.93 10.10 -3.83
C PHE A 129 -8.11 10.83 -2.77
N THR A 130 -6.79 10.86 -2.88
CA THR A 130 -5.91 11.65 -2.00
C THR A 130 -5.86 13.12 -2.42
N ILE A 131 -5.95 13.42 -3.72
CA ILE A 131 -5.88 14.80 -4.25
C ILE A 131 -6.98 15.68 -3.69
N VAL A 132 -8.23 15.20 -3.63
CA VAL A 132 -9.38 16.01 -3.18
C VAL A 132 -9.27 16.41 -1.70
N PRO A 133 -9.09 15.48 -0.74
CA PRO A 133 -8.89 15.83 0.67
C PRO A 133 -7.65 16.69 0.91
N GLN A 134 -6.55 16.42 0.19
CA GLN A 134 -5.32 17.20 0.36
C GLN A 134 -5.47 18.63 -0.17
N ALA A 135 -6.22 18.84 -1.25
CA ALA A 135 -6.58 20.18 -1.71
C ALA A 135 -7.47 20.89 -0.67
N LEU A 136 -8.46 20.20 -0.11
CA LEU A 136 -9.32 20.76 0.95
C LEU A 136 -8.53 21.17 2.19
N THR A 137 -7.52 20.40 2.61
CA THR A 137 -6.64 20.75 3.74
C THR A 137 -5.88 22.07 3.52
N ILE A 138 -5.61 22.48 2.28
CA ILE A 138 -4.94 23.75 1.98
C ILE A 138 -5.86 24.94 2.27
N PHE A 139 -7.16 24.81 1.94
CA PHE A 139 -8.16 25.87 2.12
C PHE A 139 -8.83 25.83 3.49
N MET A 140 -9.10 24.64 4.01
CA MET A 140 -9.86 24.37 5.23
C MET A 140 -9.00 23.55 6.19
N ASN A 141 -8.76 24.08 7.39
CA ASN A 141 -7.82 23.46 8.33
C ASN A 141 -8.55 22.51 9.32
N ASN A 142 -9.15 21.43 8.80
CA ASN A 142 -9.93 20.44 9.56
C ASN A 142 -9.13 19.17 9.88
N ILE A 143 -9.29 18.58 11.08
CA ILE A 143 -8.56 17.35 11.46
C ILE A 143 -9.01 16.13 10.66
N HIS A 144 -10.30 16.06 10.37
CA HIS A 144 -10.91 14.92 9.71
C HIS A 144 -10.39 14.80 8.28
N THR A 145 -10.24 15.92 7.58
CA THR A 145 -9.68 15.96 6.22
C THR A 145 -8.22 15.55 6.21
N ASP A 146 -7.42 16.02 7.18
CA ASP A 146 -6.00 15.63 7.33
C ASP A 146 -5.84 14.12 7.55
N ASN A 147 -6.71 13.51 8.37
CA ASN A 147 -6.66 12.08 8.66
C ASN A 147 -7.03 11.22 7.44
N ILE A 148 -8.08 11.61 6.72
CA ILE A 148 -8.54 10.90 5.50
C ILE A 148 -7.47 11.01 4.42
N ALA A 149 -6.93 12.20 4.19
CA ALA A 149 -5.87 12.43 3.21
C ALA A 149 -4.62 11.60 3.52
N MET A 150 -4.22 11.55 4.79
CA MET A 150 -3.10 10.72 5.23
C MET A 150 -3.36 9.22 4.98
N ALA A 151 -4.54 8.72 5.34
CA ALA A 151 -4.89 7.31 5.15
C ALA A 151 -4.86 6.92 3.66
N PHE A 152 -5.48 7.71 2.78
CA PHE A 152 -5.48 7.43 1.35
C PHE A 152 -4.08 7.59 0.72
N SER A 153 -3.26 8.54 1.17
CA SER A 153 -1.89 8.69 0.69
C SER A 153 -1.03 7.45 0.98
N TRP A 154 -1.14 6.89 2.19
CA TRP A 154 -0.41 5.68 2.56
C TRP A 154 -0.90 4.43 1.81
N ILE A 155 -2.21 4.31 1.60
CA ILE A 155 -2.79 3.23 0.80
C ILE A 155 -2.33 3.35 -0.67
N ALA A 156 -2.38 4.55 -1.25
CA ALA A 156 -1.88 4.81 -2.60
C ALA A 156 -0.39 4.45 -2.72
N PHE A 157 0.42 4.92 -1.77
CA PHE A 157 1.85 4.60 -1.72
C PHE A 157 2.10 3.10 -1.68
N PHE A 158 1.40 2.35 -0.82
CA PHE A 158 1.52 0.90 -0.69
C PHE A 158 1.24 0.17 -2.00
N PHE A 159 0.17 0.52 -2.72
CA PHE A 159 -0.16 -0.12 -3.98
C PHE A 159 0.82 0.23 -5.10
N ILE A 160 1.27 1.49 -5.18
CA ILE A 160 2.23 1.94 -6.21
C ILE A 160 3.61 1.33 -5.98
N ILE A 161 4.10 1.26 -4.74
CA ILE A 161 5.38 0.60 -4.44
C ILE A 161 5.31 -0.91 -4.70
N LEU A 162 4.19 -1.55 -4.36
CA LEU A 162 3.99 -2.97 -4.67
C LEU A 162 4.02 -3.22 -6.19
N ALA A 163 3.32 -2.38 -6.97
CA ALA A 163 3.37 -2.43 -8.43
C ALA A 163 4.80 -2.23 -8.96
N ALA A 164 5.56 -1.26 -8.43
CA ALA A 164 6.95 -1.01 -8.80
C ALA A 164 7.86 -2.21 -8.55
N CYS A 165 7.73 -2.84 -7.39
CA CYS A 165 8.48 -4.04 -7.01
C CYS A 165 8.13 -5.23 -7.92
N LEU A 166 6.85 -5.47 -8.19
CA LEU A 166 6.40 -6.57 -9.06
C LEU A 166 6.87 -6.38 -10.51
N TYR A 167 6.76 -5.16 -11.05
CA TYR A 167 7.27 -4.86 -12.39
C TYR A 167 8.80 -5.03 -12.45
N THR A 168 9.52 -4.47 -11.48
CA THR A 168 10.98 -4.61 -11.42
C THR A 168 11.38 -6.08 -11.32
N GLY A 169 10.77 -6.86 -10.43
CA GLY A 169 11.04 -8.30 -10.28
C GLY A 169 10.77 -9.10 -11.54
N CYS A 170 9.63 -8.86 -12.21
CA CYS A 170 9.25 -9.54 -13.44
C CYS A 170 10.27 -9.31 -14.56
N TYR A 171 10.60 -8.04 -14.82
CA TYR A 171 11.44 -7.66 -15.95
C TYR A 171 12.94 -7.85 -15.70
N VAL A 172 13.41 -7.76 -14.44
CA VAL A 172 14.77 -8.16 -14.07
C VAL A 172 14.96 -9.65 -14.29
N LYS A 173 14.00 -10.47 -13.83
CA LYS A 173 14.04 -11.92 -14.05
C LYS A 173 14.02 -12.26 -15.54
N ALA A 174 13.13 -11.61 -16.30
CA ALA A 174 13.05 -11.77 -17.75
C ALA A 174 14.36 -11.40 -18.46
N ARG A 175 14.95 -10.24 -18.13
CA ARG A 175 16.24 -9.82 -18.69
C ARG A 175 17.33 -10.85 -18.40
N LYS A 176 17.43 -11.33 -17.16
CA LYS A 176 18.41 -12.35 -16.78
C LYS A 176 18.25 -13.62 -17.62
N THR A 177 17.01 -14.06 -17.84
CA THR A 177 16.72 -15.22 -18.68
C THR A 177 17.11 -15.01 -20.15
N PHE A 178 16.89 -13.82 -20.73
CA PHE A 178 17.35 -13.54 -22.09
C PHE A 178 18.88 -13.51 -22.20
N HIS A 179 19.56 -12.84 -21.26
CA HIS A 179 21.03 -12.76 -21.27
C HIS A 179 21.68 -14.13 -21.05
N HIS A 180 21.06 -15.02 -20.27
CA HIS A 180 21.54 -16.39 -20.08
C HIS A 180 21.55 -17.20 -21.38
N ASP A 181 20.61 -16.95 -22.28
CA ASP A 181 20.52 -17.63 -23.59
C ASP A 181 21.25 -16.84 -24.71
N ASN A 182 22.22 -16.00 -24.36
CA ASN A 182 22.98 -15.14 -25.29
C ASN A 182 22.10 -14.19 -26.14
N ARG A 183 20.93 -13.80 -25.63
CA ARG A 183 20.00 -12.88 -26.29
C ARG A 183 20.05 -11.50 -25.65
N SER A 184 20.14 -10.46 -26.48
CA SER A 184 20.20 -9.08 -26.00
C SER A 184 18.84 -8.63 -25.45
N ALA A 185 18.81 -8.23 -24.18
CA ALA A 185 17.62 -7.63 -23.56
C ALA A 185 17.94 -6.31 -22.86
N LYS A 186 17.12 -5.29 -23.14
CA LYS A 186 17.19 -3.92 -22.63
C LYS A 186 15.87 -3.56 -21.93
N MET A 187 15.98 -3.01 -20.73
CA MET A 187 14.82 -2.47 -20.01
C MET A 187 14.47 -1.06 -20.50
N GLY A 188 13.20 -0.71 -20.45
CA GLY A 188 12.76 0.65 -20.76
C GLY A 188 13.02 1.60 -19.61
N ALA A 189 14.20 2.23 -19.61
CA ALA A 189 14.64 3.13 -18.54
C ALA A 189 13.63 4.26 -18.22
N LYS A 190 12.85 4.70 -19.21
CA LYS A 190 11.83 5.74 -19.04
C LYS A 190 10.68 5.29 -18.13
N ASN A 191 10.10 4.12 -18.38
CA ASN A 191 9.00 3.59 -17.57
C ASN A 191 9.49 3.27 -16.15
N PHE A 192 10.66 2.64 -16.00
CA PHE A 192 11.22 2.37 -14.69
C PHE A 192 11.60 3.65 -13.93
N GLY A 193 12.13 4.66 -14.62
CA GLY A 193 12.38 5.96 -14.02
C GLY A 193 11.09 6.61 -13.52
N PHE A 194 10.02 6.57 -14.31
CA PHE A 194 8.75 7.16 -13.94
C PHE A 194 8.10 6.45 -12.75
N ILE A 195 8.12 5.11 -12.70
CA ILE A 195 7.48 4.38 -11.59
C ILE A 195 8.21 4.58 -10.28
N TRP A 196 9.54 4.56 -10.28
CA TRP A 196 10.34 4.80 -9.08
C TRP A 196 10.31 6.29 -8.66
N ALA A 197 10.24 7.22 -9.62
CA ALA A 197 9.99 8.63 -9.31
C ALA A 197 8.62 8.84 -8.66
N SER A 198 7.55 8.20 -9.18
CA SER A 198 6.23 8.23 -8.55
C SER A 198 6.26 7.70 -7.11
N VAL A 199 6.96 6.59 -6.87
CA VAL A 199 7.14 6.03 -5.52
C VAL A 199 7.83 7.02 -4.59
N ALA A 200 8.94 7.63 -5.04
CA ALA A 200 9.68 8.61 -4.24
C ALA A 200 8.83 9.86 -3.92
N LEU A 201 8.11 10.38 -4.90
CA LEU A 201 7.22 11.54 -4.73
C LEU A 201 6.05 11.23 -3.78
N LEU A 202 5.41 10.06 -3.91
CA LEU A 202 4.35 9.62 -3.00
C LEU A 202 4.88 9.39 -1.59
N LEU A 203 6.10 8.87 -1.43
CA LEU A 203 6.72 8.71 -0.12
C LEU A 203 6.95 10.07 0.54
N LEU A 204 7.54 11.02 -0.18
CA LEU A 204 7.75 12.38 0.32
C LEU A 204 6.43 13.06 0.68
N ASN A 205 5.39 12.90 -0.14
CA ASN A 205 4.06 13.40 0.17
C ASN A 205 3.49 12.74 1.44
N SER A 206 3.60 11.43 1.56
CA SER A 206 3.08 10.66 2.70
C SER A 206 3.78 11.03 4.01
N ILE A 207 5.09 11.27 3.98
CA ILE A 207 5.84 11.77 5.13
C ILE A 207 5.39 13.20 5.48
N ALA A 208 5.32 14.08 4.49
CA ALA A 208 4.94 15.48 4.70
C ALA A 208 3.53 15.62 5.30
N ILE A 209 2.55 14.86 4.81
CA ILE A 209 1.18 14.87 5.33
C ILE A 209 1.09 14.27 6.73
N THR A 210 1.86 13.21 7.03
CA THR A 210 1.95 12.64 8.39
C THR A 210 2.53 13.66 9.38
N VAL A 211 3.62 14.34 9.01
CA VAL A 211 4.21 15.39 9.86
C VAL A 211 3.23 16.56 10.07
N ALA A 212 2.52 16.97 9.02
CA ALA A 212 1.50 18.02 9.11
C ALA A 212 0.36 17.61 10.08
N CYS A 213 -0.14 16.38 9.95
CA CYS A 213 -1.20 15.84 10.80
C CYS A 213 -0.77 15.76 12.28
N VAL A 214 0.39 15.17 12.58
CA VAL A 214 0.92 15.07 13.95
C VAL A 214 1.10 16.45 14.58
N ARG A 215 1.64 17.42 13.83
CA ARG A 215 1.81 18.79 14.32
C ARG A 215 0.47 19.49 14.56
N ASN A 216 -0.53 19.26 13.71
CA ASN A 216 -1.87 19.82 13.88
C ASN A 216 -2.63 19.20 15.07
N ARG A 217 -2.35 17.93 15.41
CA ARG A 217 -2.85 17.28 16.62
C ARG A 217 -2.20 17.86 17.87
N LYS A 218 -0.86 17.93 17.91
CA LYS A 218 -0.12 18.49 19.06
C LYS A 218 -0.60 19.91 19.41
N ARG A 219 -0.69 20.80 18.42
CA ARG A 219 -1.15 22.18 18.64
C ARG A 219 -2.56 22.29 19.21
N ARG A 220 -3.44 21.34 18.91
CA ARG A 220 -4.80 21.31 19.46
C ARG A 220 -4.83 20.76 20.87
N ASN A 221 -4.08 19.70 21.15
CA ASN A 221 -3.94 19.20 22.51
C ASN A 221 -3.36 20.29 23.42
N ASP A 222 -2.31 20.99 22.98
CA ASP A 222 -1.72 22.10 23.74
C ASP A 222 -2.74 23.23 24.00
N ALA A 223 -3.62 23.53 23.03
CA ALA A 223 -4.68 24.53 23.19
C ALA A 223 -5.75 24.07 24.18
N TYR A 224 -6.18 22.80 24.09
CA TYR A 224 -7.15 22.19 24.99
C TYR A 224 -6.65 22.16 26.44
N TYR A 225 -5.40 21.74 26.66
CA TYR A 225 -4.77 21.76 28.00
C TYR A 225 -4.70 23.17 28.60
N ASN A 226 -4.42 24.18 27.78
CA ASN A 226 -4.34 25.56 28.25
C ASN A 226 -5.73 26.13 28.58
N GLU A 227 -6.75 25.80 27.79
CA GLU A 227 -8.14 26.17 28.03
C GLU A 227 -8.70 25.54 29.32
N ASP A 228 -8.44 24.26 29.56
CA ASP A 228 -8.79 23.57 30.81
C ASP A 228 -8.09 24.22 32.02
N TYR A 229 -6.79 24.52 31.90
CA TYR A 229 -6.02 25.15 32.98
C TYR A 229 -6.52 26.56 33.33
N HIS A 230 -6.90 27.36 32.33
CA HIS A 230 -7.48 28.69 32.55
C HIS A 230 -8.89 28.62 33.12
N THR A 231 -9.69 27.64 32.71
CA THR A 231 -11.04 27.40 33.24
C THR A 231 -10.99 26.98 34.72
N GLU A 232 -10.10 26.06 35.07
CA GLU A 232 -9.88 25.62 36.46
C GLU A 232 -9.44 26.79 37.36
N LYS A 233 -8.48 27.61 36.91
CA LYS A 233 -8.04 28.80 37.65
C LYS A 233 -9.14 29.86 37.81
N SER A 234 -9.93 30.11 36.77
CA SER A 234 -11.03 31.10 36.83
C SER A 234 -12.16 30.66 37.78
N THR A 235 -12.38 29.35 37.89
CA THR A 235 -13.35 28.76 38.83
C THR A 235 -12.82 28.79 40.27
N ALA A 236 -11.52 28.59 40.47
CA ALA A 236 -10.87 28.69 41.79
C ALA A 236 -10.80 30.14 42.32
N SER A 237 -10.61 31.15 41.46
CA SER A 237 -10.59 32.56 41.87
C SER A 237 -11.97 33.18 42.09
N SER A 238 -13.04 32.57 41.55
CA SER A 238 -14.43 33.02 41.74
C SER A 238 -15.13 32.34 42.93
N GLY A 239 -14.42 31.46 43.64
CA GLY A 239 -14.87 30.75 44.84
C GLY A 239 -14.84 31.61 46.10
N THR A 240 -15.49 32.78 46.08
CA THR A 240 -15.91 33.49 47.29
C THR A 240 -17.31 34.04 47.09
N SER A 241 -18.27 33.18 46.71
CA SER A 241 -19.69 33.25 47.09
C SER A 241 -20.51 32.17 46.39
N GLY A 242 -21.16 31.32 47.17
CA GLY A 242 -22.52 30.86 46.88
C GLY A 242 -22.72 29.67 45.94
N VAL A 243 -23.07 28.53 46.56
CA VAL A 243 -23.96 27.45 46.06
C VAL A 243 -23.41 26.48 45.01
N ARG A 244 -23.12 25.28 45.50
CA ARG A 244 -22.70 24.06 44.79
C ARG A 244 -23.88 23.38 44.09
N PHE A 245 -23.82 23.23 42.76
CA PHE A 245 -24.60 22.23 42.01
C PHE A 245 -23.65 21.18 41.41
N PRO A 246 -23.91 19.86 41.55
CA PRO A 246 -23.07 18.84 40.94
C PRO A 246 -23.48 18.64 39.48
N LEU A 247 -22.56 18.92 38.54
CA LEU A 247 -22.72 18.45 37.16
C LEU A 247 -22.21 17.02 37.00
N ILE A 248 -23.07 16.22 36.38
CA ILE A 248 -22.98 14.78 36.16
C ILE A 248 -21.69 14.42 35.41
N ARG A 249 -20.82 13.66 36.09
CA ARG A 249 -19.65 12.98 35.54
C ARG A 249 -20.12 11.87 34.58
N LYS A 250 -20.08 12.10 33.27
CA LYS A 250 -20.21 10.98 32.31
C LYS A 250 -18.91 10.17 32.29
N HIS A 251 -19.06 8.91 32.67
CA HIS A 251 -18.03 7.89 32.80
C HIS A 251 -17.15 7.72 31.55
N ALA A 252 -15.82 7.69 31.77
CA ALA A 252 -14.92 6.87 30.96
C ALA A 252 -14.52 5.67 31.83
N LYS A 253 -15.00 4.47 31.46
CA LYS A 253 -14.61 3.20 32.09
C LYS A 253 -13.42 2.66 31.29
N THR A 254 -12.21 2.84 31.80
CA THR A 254 -11.05 2.06 31.37
C THR A 254 -10.65 1.17 32.54
N THR A 255 -10.98 -0.10 32.38
CA THR A 255 -10.55 -1.22 33.21
C THR A 255 -9.03 -1.31 33.22
N THR A 256 -8.45 -1.21 34.41
CA THR A 256 -7.14 -1.78 34.73
C THR A 256 -7.18 -2.18 36.20
N VAL A 257 -7.43 -3.47 36.45
CA VAL A 257 -7.31 -4.07 37.78
C VAL A 257 -5.82 -4.28 38.02
N ALA A 258 -5.26 -3.49 38.92
CA ALA A 258 -3.94 -3.69 39.51
C ALA A 258 -4.08 -4.48 40.81
N ALA A 259 -3.03 -5.26 41.08
CA ALA A 259 -2.83 -6.18 42.17
C ALA A 259 -2.76 -5.52 43.56
N ASP A 260 -2.75 -6.41 44.57
CA ASP A 260 -2.19 -6.23 45.92
C ASP A 260 -2.98 -5.31 46.89
N ASN A 261 -3.15 -5.60 48.17
CA ASN A 261 -2.92 -6.76 49.03
C ASN A 261 -3.54 -6.37 50.41
N VAL A 262 -3.73 -7.36 51.28
CA VAL A 262 -3.55 -7.25 52.75
C VAL A 262 -4.71 -6.70 53.63
N ASN A 263 -5.18 -7.63 54.49
CA ASN A 263 -5.73 -7.51 55.85
C ASN A 263 -7.23 -7.30 56.08
N ALA A 264 -7.92 -8.41 56.42
CA ALA A 264 -8.59 -8.54 57.72
C ALA A 264 -8.96 -10.01 58.02
N VAL A 265 -8.45 -10.53 59.13
CA VAL A 265 -8.83 -11.76 59.88
C VAL A 265 -8.96 -11.26 61.33
N PRO A 266 -10.00 -11.61 62.13
CA PRO A 266 -9.97 -12.88 62.89
C PRO A 266 -11.31 -13.58 63.27
N GLN A 267 -11.19 -14.92 63.38
CA GLN A 267 -11.72 -15.89 64.37
C GLN A 267 -13.20 -15.90 64.81
N ASP A 268 -13.93 -17.03 64.66
CA ASP A 268 -13.96 -18.20 65.57
C ASP A 268 -14.89 -19.34 65.06
N GLN A 269 -14.58 -20.59 65.46
CA GLN A 269 -15.11 -21.93 65.09
C GLN A 269 -16.21 -22.43 66.08
N PRO A 270 -16.73 -23.70 66.06
CA PRO A 270 -16.89 -24.75 65.03
C PRO A 270 -18.26 -25.52 65.10
N MET A 271 -18.46 -26.51 64.19
CA MET A 271 -18.95 -27.89 64.43
C MET A 271 -20.07 -28.43 63.53
N LEU A 272 -19.88 -29.72 63.18
CA LEU A 272 -20.76 -30.76 62.60
C LEU A 272 -21.06 -30.66 61.10
N ALA A 273 -21.09 -31.71 60.29
CA ALA A 273 -20.57 -33.08 60.23
C ALA A 273 -21.29 -33.71 59.01
N GLU A 274 -20.72 -34.78 58.48
CA GLU A 274 -21.38 -35.88 57.74
C GLU A 274 -21.26 -35.91 56.20
N GLN A 275 -20.32 -36.78 55.75
CA GLN A 275 -20.43 -37.88 54.75
C GLN A 275 -21.03 -37.60 53.36
N GLN A 276 -20.53 -38.06 52.21
CA GLN A 276 -19.84 -39.29 51.76
C GLN A 276 -19.20 -38.98 50.37
N GLY A 277 -17.99 -39.43 50.02
CA GLY A 277 -17.83 -40.59 49.10
C GLY A 277 -17.15 -40.26 47.75
N VAL A 278 -15.85 -40.57 47.67
CA VAL A 278 -14.84 -40.56 46.54
C VAL A 278 -14.99 -41.85 45.68
N PRO A 279 -14.30 -42.17 44.51
CA PRO A 279 -13.12 -41.62 43.78
C PRO A 279 -13.32 -41.36 42.25
N ILE A 280 -12.50 -40.58 41.52
CA ILE A 280 -11.10 -40.69 41.00
C ILE A 280 -10.76 -41.91 40.12
N ARG A 281 -10.53 -41.66 38.80
CA ARG A 281 -9.36 -42.04 37.92
C ARG A 281 -9.79 -41.92 36.44
N THR A 282 -9.20 -41.05 35.61
CA THR A 282 -7.95 -41.16 34.82
C THR A 282 -7.83 -42.38 33.89
N VAL A 283 -7.41 -42.10 32.65
CA VAL A 283 -6.46 -42.83 31.77
C VAL A 283 -7.00 -43.24 30.37
N GLU A 284 -6.28 -42.77 29.34
CA GLU A 284 -5.90 -43.35 28.00
C GLU A 284 -6.93 -44.16 27.19
N GLU A 285 -7.17 -43.91 25.89
CA GLU A 285 -6.33 -43.99 24.66
C GLU A 285 -6.97 -45.07 23.75
N HIS A 286 -6.68 -44.99 22.45
CA HIS A 286 -6.94 -45.96 21.37
C HIS A 286 -8.13 -45.70 20.42
N THR A 287 -7.82 -44.96 19.34
CA THR A 287 -7.66 -45.49 17.96
C THR A 287 -8.45 -46.75 17.57
N VAL A 288 -9.13 -46.70 16.40
CA VAL A 288 -9.02 -47.64 15.23
C VAL A 288 -10.33 -47.73 14.41
N ILE A 289 -10.22 -47.28 13.14
CA ILE A 289 -10.67 -47.87 11.84
C ILE A 289 -12.13 -48.35 11.67
N ALA A 290 -12.81 -47.88 10.60
CA ALA A 290 -13.27 -48.72 9.47
C ALA A 290 -14.15 -48.01 8.42
N GLN A 291 -13.75 -48.20 7.14
CA GLN A 291 -14.53 -48.49 5.91
C GLN A 291 -15.57 -47.46 5.42
N GLN A 292 -15.59 -46.94 4.19
CA GLN A 292 -15.32 -47.42 2.82
C GLN A 292 -16.14 -48.64 2.38
N GLU A 293 -17.31 -48.36 1.79
CA GLU A 293 -18.03 -49.26 0.89
C GLU A 293 -18.63 -48.49 -0.30
N VAL A 294 -18.31 -49.03 -1.48
CA VAL A 294 -19.02 -49.07 -2.79
C VAL A 294 -19.36 -47.78 -3.51
#